data_AF-A0A973X959-F1
#
_entry.id   AF-A0A973X959-F1
#
_cell.length_a   1.000
_cell.length_b   1.000
_cell.length_c   1.000
_cell.angle_alpha   90.00
_cell.angle_beta   90.00
_cell.angle_gamma   90.00
#
_symmetry.space_group_name_H-M   'P 1'
#
loop_
_entity.id
_entity.type
_entity.pdbx_description
1 polymer ?
#
loop_
_entity_poly.entity_id
_entity_poly.type
_entity_poly.pdbx_seq_one_letter_code
_entity_poly.pdbx_strand_id
1 'polypeptide(L)'
;GKKTSTYIVTGTYALGQTTLKASFGSSSESASSAQDDLNAYAIEADYAMDKDFTVYTYYTQINNGSKAKGSFAAADNFPAASAAGVSPHALGFGIRYNF
;
A
#
# COMPACT_ATOMS: atom_id res chain seq x y z
N GLY A 1 -10.35 -22.57 5.00
CA GLY A 1 -10.27 -21.42 4.08
C GLY A 1 -10.05 -21.94 2.69
N LYS A 2 -10.71 -21.35 1.68
CA LYS A 2 -10.42 -21.65 0.28
C LYS A 2 -9.14 -20.92 -0.15
N LYS A 3 -8.44 -21.43 -1.17
CA LYS A 3 -7.14 -20.92 -1.59
C LYS A 3 -7.31 -19.63 -2.38
N THR A 4 -6.71 -18.54 -1.91
CA THR A 4 -6.50 -17.31 -2.68
C THR A 4 -5.08 -17.31 -3.26
N SER A 5 -4.91 -16.71 -4.43
CA SER A 5 -3.60 -16.47 -5.02
C SER A 5 -3.26 -14.99 -4.84
N THR A 6 -2.16 -14.72 -4.15
CA THR A 6 -1.69 -13.35 -3.89
C THR A 6 -0.32 -13.16 -4.52
N TYR A 7 -0.13 -12.04 -5.21
CA TYR A 7 1.17 -11.62 -5.72
C TYR A 7 1.43 -10.14 -5.41
N ILE A 8 2.71 -9.79 -5.29
CA ILE A 8 3.18 -8.43 -5.10
C ILE A 8 4.38 -8.21 -6.01
N VAL A 9 4.38 -7.09 -6.71
CA VAL A 9 5.50 -6.61 -7.52
C VAL A 9 5.90 -5.25 -6.99
N THR A 10 7.20 -5.08 -6.75
CA THR A 10 7.77 -3.84 -6.21
C THR A 10 8.95 -3.40 -7.06
N GLY A 11 9.06 -2.11 -7.31
CA GLY A 11 10.18 -1.49 -8.01
C GLY A 11 10.71 -0.30 -7.23
N THR A 12 12.03 -0.14 -7.23
CA THR A 12 12.73 0.98 -6.60
C THR A 12 13.75 1.54 -7.58
N TYR A 13 13.81 2.87 -7.69
CA TYR A 13 14.74 3.56 -8.58
C TYR A 13 15.37 4.76 -7.89
N ALA A 14 16.70 4.79 -7.85
CA ALA A 14 17.47 5.87 -7.23
C ALA A 14 17.89 6.92 -8.26
N LEU A 15 17.67 8.19 -7.92
CA LEU A 15 17.91 9.40 -8.70
C LEU A 15 18.69 10.40 -7.85
N GLY A 16 19.97 10.12 -7.59
CA GLY A 16 20.79 10.94 -6.71
C GLY A 16 20.25 10.95 -5.29
N GLN A 17 19.78 12.12 -4.83
CA GLN A 17 19.18 12.28 -3.50
C GLN A 17 17.73 11.78 -3.41
N THR A 18 17.08 11.53 -4.55
CA THR A 18 15.69 11.08 -4.60
C THR A 18 15.63 9.57 -4.83
N THR A 19 14.80 8.84 -4.08
CA THR A 19 14.45 7.44 -4.38
C THR A 19 12.96 7.33 -4.64
N LEU A 20 12.61 6.80 -5.81
CA LEU A 20 11.23 6.51 -6.18
C LEU A 20 10.92 5.04 -5.91
N LYS A 21 9.76 4.75 -5.33
CA LYS A 21 9.29 3.38 -5.10
C LYS A 21 7.88 3.24 -5.62
N ALA A 22 7.59 2.09 -6.20
CA ALA A 22 6.25 1.71 -6.59
C ALA A 22 6.00 0.26 -6.18
N SER A 23 4.79 -0.03 -5.73
CA SER A 23 4.34 -1.39 -5.40
C SER A 23 2.95 -1.61 -5.94
N PHE A 24 2.71 -2.81 -6.45
CA PHE A 24 1.39 -3.28 -6.85
C PHE A 24 1.20 -4.68 -6.28
N GLY A 25 0.06 -4.93 -5.65
CA GLY A 25 -0.32 -6.22 -5.12
C GLY A 25 -1.75 -6.58 -5.51
N SER A 26 -2.02 -7.86 -5.64
CA SER A 26 -3.35 -8.36 -5.98
C SER A 26 -3.59 -9.68 -5.27
N SER A 27 -4.83 -9.89 -4.85
CA SER A 27 -5.31 -11.15 -4.31
C SER A 27 -6.59 -11.55 -5.03
N SER A 28 -6.63 -12.80 -5.52
CA SER A 28 -7.82 -13.35 -6.18
C SER A 28 -8.97 -13.55 -5.21
N GLU A 29 -10.18 -13.69 -5.75
CA GLU A 29 -11.33 -14.18 -4.99
C GLU A 29 -11.02 -15.51 -4.27
N SER A 30 -11.65 -15.75 -3.12
CA SER A 30 -11.55 -17.01 -2.38
C SER A 30 -12.35 -18.15 -3.02
N ALA A 31 -13.35 -17.82 -3.84
CA ALA A 31 -14.10 -18.74 -4.67
C ALA A 31 -14.68 -18.00 -5.88
N SER A 32 -15.04 -18.72 -6.94
CA SER A 32 -15.75 -18.13 -8.07
C SER A 32 -16.97 -17.33 -7.61
N SER A 33 -17.04 -16.06 -8.00
CA SER A 33 -18.12 -15.12 -7.66
C SER A 33 -18.21 -14.76 -6.17
N ALA A 34 -17.11 -14.93 -5.42
CA ALA A 34 -17.05 -14.51 -4.02
C ALA A 34 -16.96 -12.99 -3.87
N GLN A 35 -16.48 -12.26 -4.89
CA GLN A 35 -16.35 -10.79 -4.91
C GLN A 35 -15.51 -10.24 -3.76
N ASP A 36 -14.61 -11.06 -3.23
CA ASP A 36 -13.69 -10.76 -2.13
C ASP A 36 -12.24 -10.61 -2.61
N ASP A 37 -12.05 -10.39 -3.91
CA ASP A 37 -10.77 -9.98 -4.50
C ASP A 37 -10.36 -8.57 -4.05
N LEU A 38 -9.07 -8.29 -4.10
CA LEU A 38 -8.55 -6.95 -3.84
C LEU A 38 -7.26 -6.69 -4.60
N ASN A 39 -7.05 -5.42 -4.96
CA ASN A 39 -5.80 -4.94 -5.55
C ASN A 39 -5.30 -3.73 -4.77
N ALA A 40 -4.01 -3.63 -4.54
CA ALA A 40 -3.40 -2.50 -3.86
C ALA A 40 -2.28 -1.92 -4.71
N TYR A 41 -2.11 -0.60 -4.65
CA TYR A 41 -0.95 0.05 -5.21
C TYR A 41 -0.40 1.09 -4.24
N ALA A 42 0.89 1.34 -4.33
CA ALA A 42 1.59 2.35 -3.56
C ALA A 42 2.67 3.01 -4.42
N ILE A 43 2.81 4.31 -4.26
CA ILE A 43 3.91 5.10 -4.80
C ILE A 43 4.52 5.91 -3.66
N GLU A 44 5.83 6.02 -3.63
CA GLU A 44 6.57 6.76 -2.63
C GLU A 44 7.75 7.49 -3.27
N ALA A 45 8.01 8.69 -2.78
CA ALA A 45 9.18 9.48 -3.13
C ALA A 45 9.91 9.88 -1.84
N ASP A 46 11.15 9.41 -1.73
CA ASP A 46 12.06 9.75 -0.65
C ASP A 46 13.05 10.79 -1.16
N TYR A 47 13.31 11.84 -0.39
CA TYR A 47 14.38 12.81 -0.62
C TYR A 47 15.32 12.82 0.58
N ALA A 48 16.53 12.31 0.38
CA ALA A 48 17.60 12.35 1.38
C ALA A 48 18.20 13.77 1.43
N MET A 49 17.98 14.47 2.54
CA MET A 49 18.63 15.77 2.80
C MET A 49 20.09 15.56 3.21
N ASP A 50 20.35 14.50 3.98
CA ASP A 50 21.69 14.03 4.35
C ASP A 50 21.65 12.50 4.62
N LYS A 51 22.73 11.96 5.20
CA LYS A 51 22.84 10.52 5.50
C LYS A 51 21.88 10.02 6.58
N ASP A 52 21.40 10.92 7.44
CA ASP A 52 20.57 10.60 8.59
C ASP A 52 19.13 11.07 8.38
N PHE A 53 18.88 12.06 7.53
CA PHE A 53 17.60 12.75 7.39
C PHE A 53 17.00 12.57 5.99
N THR A 54 15.81 11.98 5.95
CA THR A 54 15.03 11.79 4.73
C THR A 54 13.63 12.35 4.90
N VAL A 55 13.18 13.17 3.95
CA VAL A 55 11.78 13.55 3.82
C VAL A 55 11.11 12.61 2.83
N TYR A 56 9.92 12.12 3.13
CA TYR A 56 9.21 11.22 2.23
C TYR A 56 7.74 11.57 2.12
N THR A 57 7.19 11.29 0.94
CA THR A 57 5.75 11.35 0.68
C THR A 57 5.32 10.07 0.00
N TYR A 58 4.12 9.59 0.33
CA TYR A 58 3.57 8.40 -0.29
C TYR A 58 2.08 8.52 -0.51
N TYR A 59 1.61 7.83 -1.54
CA TYR A 59 0.21 7.58 -1.79
C TYR A 59 0.00 6.08 -1.92
N THR A 60 -1.02 5.55 -1.25
CA THR A 60 -1.41 4.15 -1.40
C THR A 60 -2.92 4.00 -1.40
N GLN A 61 -3.42 3.01 -2.12
CA GLN A 61 -4.83 2.70 -2.19
C GLN A 61 -5.03 1.19 -2.27
N ILE A 62 -6.04 0.71 -1.55
CA ILE A 62 -6.57 -0.64 -1.68
C ILE A 62 -7.92 -0.53 -2.38
N ASN A 63 -8.06 -1.21 -3.51
CA ASN A 63 -9.30 -1.41 -4.23
C ASN A 63 -9.91 -2.75 -3.80
N ASN A 64 -11.01 -2.68 -3.07
CA ASN A 64 -11.74 -3.87 -2.60
C ASN A 64 -12.83 -4.24 -3.60
N GLY A 65 -12.95 -5.52 -3.94
CA GLY A 65 -14.17 -6.10 -4.51
C GLY A 65 -15.36 -5.90 -3.56
N SER A 66 -16.58 -6.06 -4.07
CA SER A 66 -17.81 -5.65 -3.34
C SER A 66 -18.01 -6.30 -1.97
N LYS A 67 -17.36 -7.44 -1.70
CA LYS A 67 -17.36 -8.15 -0.41
C LYS A 67 -16.00 -8.16 0.29
N ALA A 68 -14.94 -7.67 -0.34
CA ALA A 68 -13.62 -7.54 0.25
C ALA A 68 -13.60 -6.43 1.32
N LYS A 69 -12.72 -6.58 2.31
CA LYS A 69 -12.61 -5.70 3.49
C LYS A 69 -11.16 -5.29 3.78
N GLY A 70 -10.30 -5.27 2.76
CA GLY A 70 -8.90 -4.88 2.90
C GLY A 70 -8.74 -3.51 3.53
N SER A 71 -7.78 -3.37 4.45
CA SER A 71 -7.46 -2.13 5.18
C SER A 71 -5.95 -2.02 5.41
N PHE A 72 -5.49 -0.85 5.83
CA PHE A 72 -4.09 -0.62 6.18
C PHE A 72 -3.85 -1.05 7.64
N ALA A 73 -2.87 -1.93 7.86
CA ALA A 73 -2.60 -2.53 9.18
C ALA A 73 -1.76 -1.64 10.12
N ALA A 74 -1.16 -0.55 9.62
CA ALA A 74 -0.07 0.17 10.29
C ALA A 74 -0.31 1.67 10.49
N ALA A 75 -1.57 2.13 10.40
CA ALA A 75 -1.89 3.53 10.60
C ALA A 75 -3.09 3.67 11.54
N ASP A 76 -2.88 4.35 12.68
CA ASP A 76 -3.92 4.60 13.71
C ASP A 76 -5.17 5.30 13.15
N ASN A 77 -5.03 5.94 11.99
CA ASN A 77 -6.11 6.63 11.29
C ASN A 77 -7.04 5.69 10.50
N PHE A 78 -6.75 4.39 10.43
CA PHE A 78 -7.56 3.43 9.68
C PHE A 78 -8.16 2.36 10.59
N PRO A 79 -9.39 1.90 10.30
CA PRO A 79 -9.98 0.80 11.02
C PRO A 79 -9.22 -0.50 10.73
N ALA A 80 -9.24 -1.45 11.67
CA ALA A 80 -8.62 -2.77 11.50
C ALA A 80 -9.14 -3.52 10.24
N ALA A 81 -10.38 -3.25 9.82
CA ALA A 81 -10.95 -3.71 8.56
C ALA A 81 -11.84 -2.62 7.95
N SER A 82 -11.80 -2.48 6.63
CA SER A 82 -12.71 -1.59 5.90
C SER A 82 -14.11 -2.19 5.85
N ALA A 83 -15.13 -1.34 5.67
CA ALA A 83 -16.46 -1.82 5.29
C ALA A 83 -16.38 -2.56 3.94
N ALA A 84 -17.27 -3.52 3.71
CA ALA A 84 -17.27 -4.34 2.50
C ALA A 84 -17.37 -3.46 1.24
N GLY A 85 -16.47 -3.68 0.28
CA GLY A 85 -16.42 -2.92 -0.97
C GLY A 85 -15.92 -1.47 -0.85
N VAL A 86 -15.60 -1.00 0.36
CA VAL A 86 -15.00 0.31 0.54
C VAL A 86 -13.51 0.23 0.27
N SER A 87 -13.03 1.08 -0.63
CA SER A 87 -11.63 1.16 -1.03
C SER A 87 -10.90 2.25 -0.25
N PRO A 88 -10.11 1.91 0.80
CA PRO A 88 -9.35 2.91 1.54
C PRO A 88 -8.16 3.41 0.74
N HIS A 89 -7.79 4.67 0.98
CA HIS A 89 -6.57 5.27 0.46
C HIS A 89 -5.89 6.11 1.54
N ALA A 90 -4.58 6.28 1.41
CA ALA A 90 -3.77 7.08 2.30
C ALA A 90 -2.81 7.96 1.49
N LEU A 91 -2.72 9.23 1.89
CA LEU A 91 -1.67 10.15 1.49
C LEU A 91 -0.91 10.52 2.76
N GLY A 92 0.40 10.33 2.74
CA GLY A 92 1.25 10.60 3.89
C GLY A 92 2.46 11.43 3.51
N PHE A 93 2.87 12.28 4.44
CA PHE A 93 4.13 13.01 4.40
C PHE A 93 4.84 12.78 5.73
N GLY A 94 6.15 12.55 5.69
CA GLY A 94 6.91 12.22 6.88
C GLY A 94 8.38 12.58 6.76
N ILE A 95 9.04 12.52 7.91
CA ILE A 95 10.47 12.72 8.06
C ILE A 95 11.02 11.50 8.79
N ARG A 96 12.15 10.98 8.32
CA ARG A 96 12.88 9.88 8.94
C ARG A 96 14.25 10.39 9.35
N TYR A 97 14.58 10.21 10.62
CA TYR A 97 15.88 10.50 11.17
C TYR A 97 16.52 9.20 11.69
N ASN A 98 17.72 8.87 11.20
CA ASN A 98 18.50 7.72 11.61
C ASN A 98 19.64 8.19 12.53
N PHE A 99 19.76 7.59 13.73
CA PHE A 99 20.79 7.91 14.72
C PHE A 99 21.84 6.82 14.85
#